data_AF-A0A260ZQM1-F1
#
_entry.id   AF-A0A260ZQM1-F1
#
_cell.length_a   1.000
_cell.length_b   1.000
_cell.length_c   1.000
_cell.angle_alpha   90.00
_cell.angle_beta   90.00
_cell.angle_gamma   90.00
#
_symmetry.space_group_name_H-M   'P 1'
#
loop_
_entity.id
_entity.type
_entity.pdbx_description
1 polymer ?
#
loop_
_entity_poly.entity_id
_entity_poly.type
_entity_poly.pdbx_seq_one_letter_code
_entity_poly.pdbx_strand_id
1 'polypeptide(L)'
;MSCAPSTKIYGVSQPISTNAPTKSDVKLTDSLNESLHQFNCYESKEESMTRVKVLSKLNALAKQWIKTLTVQRIPNGHELNAGGKLISFGSYRLGVHNSGADIDALVIAPRHVTRLDFFTSFKKMLLENSSVKNLECVENAFVPILTLAFDGIDIDLLFARLELTKIPDDLDLSNDSILQNLDESSIRSLNGCRVAESLLKLVPNRKSFCMTLRAIKLWAKNHGVYSNAMGFFGGITWAILVARTCQLYPNAAPSRLIQKVFFVFSTWKWPSPVILKHFNESKISTLNNLVWNPRVNYADRFHMMPIITPAFPEQNSTHNVSKSTLHIIQEEMKSALIICDQIHAGNATWNNLFEEVNFFSRYRHFVALSMNEESNEGFFESRIRQLVQIMERNCQVKLAHINPKKFKSVQNASVWFLGLELIENAKNLDLTAEIEGFKKNVEKQAKGIQITLDATFVKRSDLIKWIPVTDLKKGRFVNKSTGTKKRPVSSSPPLSEVSQVAAKKPCIDINAPLIKMKSNN
;
A
#
# COMPACT_ATOMS: atom_id res chain seq x y z
N MET A 1 20.88 -43.67 5.44
CA MET A 1 20.18 -42.73 4.55
C MET A 1 20.02 -41.41 5.30
N SER A 2 20.86 -40.42 5.02
CA SER A 2 20.73 -39.08 5.60
C SER A 2 19.56 -38.37 4.94
N CYS A 3 18.49 -38.10 5.70
CA CYS A 3 17.37 -37.30 5.24
C CYS A 3 17.92 -35.91 4.84
N ALA A 4 17.84 -35.56 3.55
CA ALA A 4 18.21 -34.22 3.09
C ALA A 4 17.37 -33.20 3.87
N PRO A 5 17.95 -32.11 4.41
CA PRO A 5 17.18 -31.13 5.16
C PRO A 5 16.05 -30.59 4.26
N SER A 6 14.80 -30.81 4.67
CA SER A 6 13.64 -30.31 3.93
C SER A 6 13.76 -28.79 3.84
N THR A 7 13.93 -28.29 2.62
CA THR A 7 14.06 -26.85 2.41
C THR A 7 12.74 -26.22 2.83
N LYS A 8 12.77 -25.40 3.89
CA LYS A 8 11.58 -24.73 4.41
C LYS A 8 10.92 -23.93 3.30
N ILE A 9 9.74 -24.35 2.87
CA ILE A 9 8.95 -23.64 1.86
C ILE A 9 8.32 -22.43 2.54
N TYR A 10 8.56 -21.26 1.96
CA TYR A 10 7.88 -20.04 2.36
C TYR A 10 6.73 -19.77 1.40
N GLY A 11 5.54 -19.47 1.94
CA GLY A 11 4.38 -19.12 1.12
C GLY A 11 3.48 -20.30 0.74
N VAL A 12 2.66 -20.07 -0.28
CA VAL A 12 1.63 -21.02 -0.78
C VAL A 12 2.06 -21.81 -2.02
N SER A 13 3.32 -21.68 -2.43
CA SER A 13 3.85 -22.35 -3.63
C SER A 13 5.34 -22.60 -3.48
N GLN A 14 5.88 -23.47 -4.34
CA GLN A 14 7.33 -23.63 -4.48
C GLN A 14 8.00 -22.32 -4.94
N PRO A 15 9.27 -22.08 -4.55
CA PRO A 15 10.04 -20.95 -5.07
C PRO A 15 10.24 -21.09 -6.58
N ILE A 16 10.28 -19.96 -7.29
CA ILE A 16 10.59 -19.93 -8.73
C ILE A 16 12.08 -20.17 -8.95
N SER A 17 12.93 -19.67 -8.05
CA SER A 17 14.37 -19.93 -8.09
C SER A 17 14.97 -19.83 -6.68
N THR A 18 15.88 -20.74 -6.38
CA THR A 18 16.66 -20.77 -5.13
C THR A 18 18.12 -20.36 -5.35
N ASN A 19 18.44 -19.79 -6.51
CA ASN A 19 19.82 -19.40 -6.85
C ASN A 19 20.33 -18.34 -5.86
N ALA A 20 21.59 -18.51 -5.43
CA ALA A 20 22.29 -17.51 -4.64
C ALA A 20 22.66 -16.27 -5.49
N PRO A 21 22.90 -15.10 -4.87
CA PRO A 21 23.29 -13.90 -5.59
C PRO A 21 24.64 -14.07 -6.29
N THR A 22 24.76 -13.52 -7.49
CA THR A 22 26.04 -13.41 -8.18
C THR A 22 26.87 -12.26 -7.62
N LYS A 23 28.17 -12.21 -7.96
CA LYS A 23 29.03 -11.06 -7.61
C LYS A 23 28.48 -9.73 -8.16
N SER A 24 27.83 -9.77 -9.32
CA SER A 24 27.19 -8.59 -9.91
C SER A 24 25.97 -8.13 -9.09
N ASP A 25 25.15 -9.07 -8.63
CA ASP A 25 23.97 -8.75 -7.81
C ASP A 25 24.36 -8.08 -6.48
N VAL A 26 25.47 -8.54 -5.87
CA VAL A 26 26.03 -7.93 -4.65
C VAL A 26 26.48 -6.49 -4.91
N LYS A 27 27.30 -6.26 -5.95
CA LYS A 27 27.73 -4.90 -6.33
C LYS A 27 26.57 -3.95 -6.61
N LEU A 28 25.55 -4.43 -7.32
CA LEU A 28 24.34 -3.65 -7.59
C LEU A 28 23.53 -3.37 -6.32
N THR A 29 23.55 -4.30 -5.34
CA THR A 29 22.92 -4.09 -4.03
C THR A 29 23.67 -3.04 -3.21
N ASP A 30 24.99 -3.01 -3.27
CA ASP A 30 25.79 -1.99 -2.58
C ASP A 30 25.50 -0.60 -3.16
N SER A 31 25.52 -0.47 -4.49
CA SER A 31 25.15 0.78 -5.19
C SER A 31 23.69 1.18 -4.92
N LEU A 32 22.77 0.22 -4.83
CA LEU A 32 21.39 0.49 -4.43
C LEU A 32 21.34 1.11 -3.03
N ASN A 33 22.10 0.55 -2.09
CA ASN A 33 22.12 1.04 -0.72
C ASN A 33 22.63 2.49 -0.64
N GLU A 34 23.68 2.81 -1.41
CA GLU A 34 24.19 4.18 -1.55
C GLU A 34 23.12 5.14 -2.09
N SER A 35 22.41 4.76 -3.17
CA SER A 35 21.29 5.55 -3.69
C SER A 35 20.19 5.76 -2.65
N LEU A 36 19.81 4.72 -1.90
CA LEU A 36 18.80 4.85 -0.84
C LEU A 36 19.23 5.83 0.27
N HIS A 37 20.51 5.90 0.61
CA HIS A 37 21.04 6.93 1.51
C HIS A 37 20.94 8.33 0.90
N GLN A 38 21.27 8.50 -0.39
CA GLN A 38 21.16 9.79 -1.10
C GLN A 38 19.71 10.31 -1.14
N PHE A 39 18.73 9.42 -1.23
CA PHE A 39 17.30 9.77 -1.19
C PHE A 39 16.72 9.87 0.24
N ASN A 40 17.57 9.94 1.29
CA ASN A 40 17.15 10.03 2.70
C ASN A 40 16.14 8.95 3.10
N CYS A 41 16.29 7.74 2.55
CA CYS A 41 15.44 6.61 2.88
C CYS A 41 15.85 5.92 4.18
N TYR A 42 16.83 6.43 4.91
CA TYR A 42 17.25 5.93 6.21
C TYR A 42 17.21 7.07 7.23
N GLU A 43 16.77 6.77 8.44
CA GLU A 43 16.84 7.73 9.55
C GLU A 43 18.24 7.77 10.16
N SER A 44 18.54 8.89 10.84
CA SER A 44 19.76 9.02 11.63
C SER A 44 19.68 8.21 12.92
N LYS A 45 20.83 7.90 13.52
CA LYS A 45 20.86 7.18 14.81
C LYS A 45 20.22 8.01 15.92
N GLU A 46 20.39 9.32 15.86
CA GLU A 46 19.85 10.29 16.81
C GLU A 46 18.31 10.30 16.77
N GLU A 47 17.74 10.28 15.56
CA GLU A 47 16.30 10.17 15.35
C GLU A 47 15.78 8.81 15.86
N SER A 48 16.46 7.70 15.55
CA SER A 48 16.11 6.37 16.08
C SER A 48 16.07 6.34 17.61
N MET A 49 17.09 6.91 18.27
CA MET A 49 17.16 6.99 19.74
C MET A 49 16.03 7.82 20.33
N THR A 50 15.69 8.94 19.68
CA THR A 50 14.55 9.78 20.08
C THR A 50 13.24 9.00 20.02
N ARG A 51 12.98 8.29 18.91
CA ARG A 51 11.77 7.45 18.75
C ARG A 51 11.65 6.38 19.84
N VAL A 52 12.76 5.72 20.21
CA VAL A 52 12.78 4.72 21.29
C VAL A 52 12.43 5.36 22.64
N LYS A 53 12.99 6.54 22.95
CA LYS A 53 12.67 7.28 24.19
C LYS A 53 11.20 7.68 24.24
N VAL A 54 10.67 8.20 23.14
CA VAL A 54 9.26 8.60 23.01
C VAL A 54 8.31 7.43 23.24
N LEU A 55 8.56 6.28 22.58
CA LEU A 55 7.78 5.06 22.78
C LEU A 55 7.84 4.55 24.23
N SER A 56 9.01 4.63 24.87
CA SER A 56 9.17 4.25 26.28
C SER A 56 8.36 5.16 27.22
N LYS A 57 8.39 6.48 27.02
CA LYS A 57 7.61 7.44 27.80
C LYS A 57 6.11 7.23 27.62
N LEU A 58 5.65 7.07 26.37
CA LEU A 58 4.23 6.83 26.08
C LEU A 58 3.74 5.49 26.64
N ASN A 59 4.56 4.44 26.58
CA ASN A 59 4.22 3.17 27.20
C ASN A 59 4.07 3.30 28.73
N ALA A 60 4.93 4.10 29.38
CA ALA A 60 4.81 4.37 30.80
C ALA A 60 3.53 5.15 31.14
N LEU A 61 3.18 6.17 30.34
CA LEU A 61 1.92 6.92 30.49
C LEU A 61 0.69 6.01 30.33
N ALA A 62 0.69 5.15 29.31
CA ALA A 62 -0.39 4.19 29.10
C ALA A 62 -0.54 3.21 30.28
N LYS A 63 0.57 2.67 30.80
CA LYS A 63 0.56 1.80 31.99
C LYS A 63 0.07 2.54 33.25
N GLN A 64 0.51 3.77 33.46
CA GLN A 64 0.07 4.60 34.59
C GLN A 64 -1.43 4.89 34.51
N TRP A 65 -1.93 5.28 33.33
CA TRP A 65 -3.35 5.50 33.09
C TRP A 65 -4.20 4.27 33.38
N ILE A 66 -3.79 3.09 32.87
CA ILE A 66 -4.48 1.82 33.13
C ILE A 66 -4.45 1.50 34.63
N LYS A 67 -3.35 1.76 35.33
CA LYS A 67 -3.26 1.56 36.78
C LYS A 67 -4.25 2.45 37.54
N THR A 68 -4.36 3.73 37.19
CA THR A 68 -5.35 4.65 37.79
C THR A 68 -6.78 4.12 37.64
N LEU A 69 -7.17 3.68 36.45
CA LEU A 69 -8.50 3.10 36.22
C LEU A 69 -8.71 1.77 36.96
N THR A 70 -7.66 0.95 37.07
CA THR A 70 -7.70 -0.31 37.81
C THR A 70 -7.99 -0.08 39.29
N VAL A 71 -7.32 0.90 39.91
CA VAL A 71 -7.56 1.28 41.31
C VAL A 71 -8.99 1.77 41.54
N GLN A 72 -9.54 2.52 40.58
CA GLN A 72 -10.88 3.11 40.71
C GLN A 72 -12.02 2.09 40.52
N ARG A 73 -11.83 1.06 39.68
CA ARG A 73 -12.92 0.19 39.22
C ARG A 73 -12.87 -1.23 39.75
N ILE A 74 -11.71 -1.70 40.18
CA ILE A 74 -11.53 -3.08 40.64
C ILE A 74 -11.36 -3.09 42.16
N PRO A 75 -12.14 -3.91 42.90
CA PRO A 75 -11.91 -4.12 44.33
C PRO A 75 -10.45 -4.53 44.60
N ASN A 76 -9.81 -3.90 45.58
CA ASN A 76 -8.36 -4.05 45.87
C ASN A 76 -7.43 -3.76 44.67
N GLY A 77 -7.87 -2.91 43.72
CA GLY A 77 -7.12 -2.59 42.50
C GLY A 77 -5.75 -1.92 42.73
N HIS A 78 -5.50 -1.39 43.93
CA HIS A 78 -4.19 -0.87 44.34
C HIS A 78 -3.13 -1.97 44.43
N GLU A 79 -3.52 -3.21 44.77
CA GLU A 79 -2.64 -4.38 44.83
C GLU A 79 -2.48 -5.07 43.46
N LEU A 80 -3.42 -4.82 42.53
CA LEU A 80 -3.44 -5.48 41.22
C LEU A 80 -2.54 -4.78 40.19
N ASN A 81 -1.74 -5.55 39.47
CA ASN A 81 -1.05 -5.09 38.27
C ASN A 81 -1.79 -5.59 37.02
N ALA A 82 -2.73 -4.78 36.52
CA ALA A 82 -3.50 -5.08 35.31
C ALA A 82 -2.67 -4.99 34.01
N GLY A 83 -1.43 -4.50 34.09
CA GLY A 83 -0.52 -4.37 32.96
C GLY A 83 -0.94 -3.24 32.01
N GLY A 84 -0.88 -3.54 30.72
CA GLY A 84 -1.06 -2.59 29.63
C GLY A 84 0.18 -2.56 28.75
N LYS A 85 0.02 -2.36 27.44
CA LYS A 85 1.14 -2.41 26.51
C LYS A 85 0.94 -1.44 25.36
N LEU A 86 1.99 -0.69 25.04
CA LEU A 86 2.08 0.08 23.81
C LEU A 86 2.96 -0.66 22.81
N ILE A 87 2.45 -0.88 21.60
CA ILE A 87 3.15 -1.60 20.54
C ILE A 87 3.16 -0.74 19.28
N SER A 88 4.34 -0.50 18.72
CA SER A 88 4.46 0.14 17.42
C SER A 88 4.15 -0.85 16.29
N PHE A 89 3.49 -0.40 15.23
CA PHE A 89 3.24 -1.19 14.02
C PHE A 89 3.65 -0.41 12.77
N GLY A 90 3.09 -0.78 11.62
CA GLY A 90 3.28 -0.03 10.37
C GLY A 90 4.73 -0.02 9.88
N SER A 91 5.12 1.11 9.28
CA SER A 91 6.42 1.22 8.61
C SER A 91 7.60 1.22 9.58
N TYR A 92 7.40 1.75 10.79
CA TYR A 92 8.38 1.74 11.87
C TYR A 92 8.67 0.32 12.35
N ARG A 93 7.63 -0.46 12.65
CA ARG A 93 7.78 -1.87 13.09
C ARG A 93 8.45 -2.75 12.04
N LEU A 94 8.19 -2.50 10.77
CA LEU A 94 8.84 -3.21 9.66
C LEU A 94 10.28 -2.74 9.41
N GLY A 95 10.74 -1.66 10.07
CA GLY A 95 12.08 -1.11 9.88
C GLY A 95 12.29 -0.52 8.48
N VAL A 96 11.24 0.10 7.90
CA VAL A 96 11.22 0.70 6.56
C VAL A 96 10.63 2.11 6.53
N HIS A 97 10.63 2.79 7.68
CA HIS A 97 10.26 4.19 7.82
C HIS A 97 11.41 5.11 7.37
N ASN A 98 11.05 6.28 6.85
CA ASN A 98 12.01 7.31 6.44
C ASN A 98 12.21 8.31 7.58
N SER A 99 13.22 9.16 7.47
CA SER A 99 13.35 10.31 8.38
C SER A 99 12.09 11.20 8.30
N GLY A 100 11.63 11.66 9.46
CA GLY A 100 10.40 12.45 9.60
C GLY A 100 9.09 11.67 9.42
N ALA A 101 9.13 10.33 9.31
CA ALA A 101 7.91 9.53 9.30
C ALA A 101 7.22 9.54 10.67
N ASP A 102 5.91 9.37 10.66
CA ASP A 102 5.07 9.11 11.83
C ASP A 102 5.38 7.75 12.49
N ILE A 103 4.97 7.61 13.75
CA ILE A 103 4.92 6.31 14.44
C ILE A 103 3.48 5.88 14.65
N ASP A 104 3.09 4.83 13.92
CA ASP A 104 1.91 4.04 14.21
C ASP A 104 2.09 3.25 15.53
N ALA A 105 1.24 3.51 16.52
CA ALA A 105 1.27 2.83 17.81
C ALA A 105 -0.12 2.39 18.28
N LEU A 106 -0.18 1.27 19.02
CA LEU A 106 -1.40 0.69 19.56
C LEU A 106 -1.28 0.56 21.08
N VAL A 107 -2.22 1.16 21.80
CA VAL A 107 -2.43 0.91 23.23
C VAL A 107 -3.34 -0.31 23.40
N ILE A 108 -2.83 -1.33 24.08
CA ILE A 108 -3.56 -2.55 24.45
C ILE A 108 -3.88 -2.50 25.94
N ALA A 109 -5.16 -2.57 26.27
CA ALA A 109 -5.67 -2.44 27.63
C ALA A 109 -6.57 -3.63 28.03
N PRO A 110 -6.68 -3.93 29.34
CA PRO A 110 -7.53 -4.99 29.86
C PRO A 110 -9.02 -4.63 29.80
N ARG A 111 -9.89 -5.63 30.03
CA ARG A 111 -11.34 -5.57 29.76
C ARG A 111 -12.11 -4.44 30.47
N HIS A 112 -11.62 -3.95 31.62
CA HIS A 112 -12.25 -2.87 32.40
C HIS A 112 -11.90 -1.46 31.92
N VAL A 113 -10.98 -1.33 30.96
CA VAL A 113 -10.58 -0.07 30.33
C VAL A 113 -11.28 0.06 29.00
N THR A 114 -12.10 1.09 28.83
CA THR A 114 -12.96 1.27 27.66
C THR A 114 -12.36 2.22 26.64
N ARG A 115 -12.89 2.18 25.41
CA ARG A 115 -12.54 3.14 24.36
C ARG A 115 -12.92 4.58 24.75
N LEU A 116 -14.03 4.74 25.47
CA LEU A 116 -14.43 6.05 26.01
C LEU A 116 -13.35 6.59 26.94
N ASP A 117 -12.75 5.76 27.79
CA ASP A 117 -11.67 6.18 28.69
C ASP A 117 -10.44 6.66 27.92
N PHE A 118 -10.12 6.02 26.79
CA PHE A 118 -9.02 6.40 25.90
C PHE A 118 -9.24 7.80 25.30
N PHE A 119 -10.45 8.10 24.82
CA PHE A 119 -10.76 9.41 24.24
C PHE A 119 -11.08 10.50 25.28
N THR A 120 -11.26 10.15 26.55
CA THR A 120 -11.56 11.10 27.64
C THR A 120 -10.37 11.23 28.61
N SER A 121 -10.24 10.29 29.54
CA SER A 121 -9.26 10.35 30.63
C SER A 121 -7.80 10.23 30.15
N PHE A 122 -7.51 9.39 29.15
CA PHE A 122 -6.15 9.28 28.60
C PHE A 122 -5.80 10.50 27.76
N LYS A 123 -6.72 10.96 26.90
CA LYS A 123 -6.59 12.23 26.19
C LYS A 123 -6.29 13.39 27.14
N LYS A 124 -7.00 13.50 28.26
CA LYS A 124 -6.73 14.51 29.29
C LYS A 124 -5.32 14.38 29.87
N MET A 125 -4.90 13.17 30.24
CA MET A 125 -3.53 12.91 30.73
C MET A 125 -2.46 13.30 29.69
N LEU A 126 -2.71 13.08 28.40
CA LEU A 126 -1.81 13.50 27.33
C LEU A 126 -1.76 15.02 27.19
N LEU A 127 -2.90 15.72 27.25
CA LEU A 127 -2.97 17.18 27.17
C LEU A 127 -2.26 17.89 28.34
N GLU A 128 -2.21 17.25 29.52
CA GLU A 128 -1.49 17.76 30.70
C GLU A 128 0.03 17.55 30.59
N ASN A 129 0.51 16.77 29.62
CA ASN A 129 1.93 16.49 29.45
C ASN A 129 2.61 17.50 28.52
N SER A 130 3.59 18.25 29.04
CA SER A 130 4.33 19.27 28.28
C SER A 130 5.06 18.76 27.02
N SER A 131 5.33 17.45 26.92
CA SER A 131 5.92 16.82 25.73
C SER A 131 4.93 16.66 24.57
N VAL A 132 3.63 16.77 24.81
CA VAL A 132 2.57 16.56 23.82
C VAL A 132 2.16 17.89 23.19
N LYS A 133 2.07 17.90 21.85
CA LYS A 133 1.56 19.02 21.05
C LYS A 133 0.60 18.51 19.99
N ASN A 134 -0.23 19.41 19.45
CA ASN A 134 -1.12 19.16 18.31
C ASN A 134 -1.98 17.89 18.48
N LEU A 135 -2.51 17.66 19.68
CA LEU A 135 -3.33 16.48 19.93
C LEU A 135 -4.72 16.65 19.29
N GLU A 136 -5.04 15.77 18.36
CA GLU A 136 -6.36 15.69 17.72
C GLU A 136 -6.98 14.30 17.91
N CYS A 137 -8.31 14.23 17.82
CA CYS A 137 -9.04 12.98 18.00
C CYS A 137 -10.06 12.78 16.89
N VAL A 138 -10.06 11.58 16.30
CA VAL A 138 -11.04 11.20 15.28
C VAL A 138 -11.73 9.91 15.71
N GLU A 139 -12.83 10.06 16.45
CA GLU A 139 -13.57 8.93 17.04
C GLU A 139 -14.45 8.19 16.02
N ASN A 140 -14.99 8.91 15.03
CA ASN A 140 -15.94 8.37 14.05
C ASN A 140 -15.27 7.84 12.77
N ALA A 141 -13.95 7.66 12.78
CA ALA A 141 -13.21 7.05 11.67
C ALA A 141 -13.44 5.53 11.61
N PHE A 142 -13.10 4.92 10.47
CA PHE A 142 -13.10 3.46 10.33
C PHE A 142 -12.24 2.78 11.40
N VAL A 143 -11.09 3.39 11.73
CA VAL A 143 -10.28 3.03 12.90
C VAL A 143 -10.15 4.28 13.76
N PRO A 144 -10.80 4.33 14.94
CA PRO A 144 -10.70 5.48 15.83
C PRO A 144 -9.26 5.73 16.29
N ILE A 145 -8.82 6.98 16.24
CA ILE A 145 -7.40 7.36 16.40
C ILE A 145 -7.23 8.66 17.20
N LEU A 146 -6.14 8.74 17.97
CA LEU A 146 -5.57 9.98 18.47
C LEU A 146 -4.28 10.29 17.69
N THR A 147 -4.16 11.49 17.13
CA THR A 147 -2.93 11.96 16.49
C THR A 147 -2.29 13.01 17.38
N LEU A 148 -0.97 12.99 17.54
CA LEU A 148 -0.24 13.95 18.35
C LEU A 148 1.23 14.05 17.94
N ALA A 149 1.88 15.15 18.29
CA ALA A 149 3.34 15.25 18.28
C ALA A 149 3.87 15.06 19.71
N PHE A 150 4.71 14.07 19.95
CA PHE A 150 5.35 13.80 21.26
C PHE A 150 6.87 14.03 21.16
N ASP A 151 7.39 15.00 21.91
CA ASP A 151 8.80 15.43 21.83
C ASP A 151 9.25 15.70 20.37
N GLY A 152 8.34 16.21 19.53
CA GLY A 152 8.58 16.54 18.12
C GLY A 152 8.46 15.38 17.13
N ILE A 153 8.04 14.19 17.58
CA ILE A 153 7.73 13.05 16.70
C ILE A 153 6.22 12.90 16.56
N ASP A 154 5.73 12.84 15.32
CA ASP A 154 4.31 12.60 15.03
C ASP A 154 3.93 11.14 15.32
N ILE A 155 2.79 10.94 15.98
CA ILE A 155 2.32 9.64 16.49
C ILE A 155 0.83 9.48 16.23
N ASP A 156 0.54 8.34 15.64
CA ASP A 156 -0.80 7.85 15.34
C ASP A 156 -1.14 6.74 16.34
N LEU A 157 -1.96 7.07 17.33
CA LEU A 157 -2.24 6.22 18.47
C LEU A 157 -3.64 5.59 18.39
N LEU A 158 -3.64 4.27 18.23
CA LEU A 158 -4.82 3.43 18.23
C LEU A 158 -5.08 2.81 19.60
N PHE A 159 -6.27 2.28 19.80
CA PHE A 159 -6.68 1.61 21.03
C PHE A 159 -7.38 0.28 20.78
N ALA A 160 -6.97 -0.76 21.51
CA ALA A 160 -7.64 -2.04 21.56
C ALA A 160 -7.85 -2.49 23.01
N ARG A 161 -9.08 -2.89 23.32
CA ARG A 161 -9.44 -3.52 24.58
C ARG A 161 -9.47 -5.02 24.37
N LEU A 162 -8.67 -5.78 25.13
CA LEU A 162 -8.74 -7.24 25.12
C LEU A 162 -9.68 -7.75 26.21
N GLU A 163 -10.32 -8.88 25.96
CA GLU A 163 -11.17 -9.57 26.95
C GLU A 163 -10.30 -10.36 27.95
N LEU A 164 -9.35 -9.66 28.59
CA LEU A 164 -8.41 -10.18 29.59
C LEU A 164 -8.45 -9.30 30.83
N THR A 165 -8.29 -9.90 32.01
CA THR A 165 -8.18 -9.16 33.29
C THR A 165 -6.84 -8.45 33.45
N LYS A 166 -5.79 -9.03 32.88
CA LYS A 166 -4.42 -8.51 32.87
C LYS A 166 -3.84 -8.66 31.46
N ILE A 167 -3.10 -7.65 31.02
CA ILE A 167 -2.32 -7.74 29.79
C ILE A 167 -0.93 -8.29 30.12
N PRO A 168 -0.55 -9.47 29.59
CA PRO A 168 0.77 -10.05 29.82
C PRO A 168 1.85 -9.33 29.01
N ASP A 169 3.07 -9.22 29.56
CA ASP A 169 4.18 -8.57 28.85
C ASP A 169 4.63 -9.38 27.61
N ASP A 170 4.48 -10.71 27.65
CA ASP A 170 4.77 -11.67 26.58
C ASP A 170 3.57 -11.97 25.66
N LEU A 171 2.56 -11.08 25.63
CA LEU A 171 1.38 -11.21 24.76
C LEU A 171 1.78 -11.53 23.30
N ASP A 172 1.38 -12.70 22.80
CA ASP A 172 1.55 -13.12 21.41
C ASP A 172 0.38 -12.64 20.55
N LEU A 173 0.63 -11.61 19.73
CA LEU A 173 -0.37 -11.08 18.80
C LEU A 173 -0.66 -12.00 17.61
N SER A 174 0.15 -13.04 17.38
CA SER A 174 -0.10 -13.97 16.29
C SER A 174 -1.18 -15.01 16.60
N ASN A 175 -1.55 -15.18 17.87
CA ASN A 175 -2.65 -16.05 18.27
C ASN A 175 -4.02 -15.40 17.98
N ASP A 176 -4.86 -16.07 17.19
CA ASP A 176 -6.20 -15.58 16.83
C ASP A 176 -7.17 -15.53 18.03
N SER A 177 -6.91 -16.29 19.10
CA SER A 177 -7.81 -16.32 20.27
C SER A 177 -7.94 -14.97 20.96
N ILE A 178 -6.97 -14.07 20.79
CA ILE A 178 -7.02 -12.72 21.36
C ILE A 178 -8.14 -11.86 20.76
N LEU A 179 -8.70 -12.27 19.60
CA LEU A 179 -9.78 -11.56 18.92
C LEU A 179 -11.19 -11.99 19.39
N GLN A 180 -11.28 -12.97 20.29
CA GLN A 180 -12.57 -13.44 20.79
C GLN A 180 -13.29 -12.35 21.58
N ASN A 181 -14.58 -12.17 21.30
CA ASN A 181 -15.48 -11.23 21.99
C ASN A 181 -15.03 -9.76 21.95
N LEU A 182 -14.25 -9.37 20.93
CA LEU A 182 -13.84 -7.98 20.73
C LEU A 182 -14.82 -7.21 19.85
N ASP A 183 -14.90 -5.90 20.06
CA ASP A 183 -15.56 -4.98 19.13
C ASP A 183 -14.76 -4.86 17.81
N GLU A 184 -15.45 -4.58 16.71
CA GLU A 184 -14.82 -4.42 15.39
C GLU A 184 -13.68 -3.39 15.39
N SER A 185 -13.82 -2.28 16.12
CA SER A 185 -12.79 -1.25 16.17
C SER A 185 -11.51 -1.75 16.87
N SER A 186 -11.62 -2.58 17.91
CA SER A 186 -10.47 -3.24 18.54
C SER A 186 -9.83 -4.26 17.58
N ILE A 187 -10.62 -5.04 16.86
CA ILE A 187 -10.13 -6.01 15.85
C ILE A 187 -9.35 -5.28 14.76
N ARG A 188 -9.93 -4.20 14.19
CA ARG A 188 -9.28 -3.37 13.16
C ARG A 188 -7.97 -2.76 13.67
N SER A 189 -7.96 -2.27 14.91
CA SER A 189 -6.76 -1.68 15.53
C SER A 189 -5.64 -2.71 15.75
N LEU A 190 -6.00 -3.93 16.16
CA LEU A 190 -5.04 -5.02 16.34
C LEU A 190 -4.46 -5.50 15.00
N ASN A 191 -5.28 -5.56 13.95
CA ASN A 191 -4.87 -6.11 12.64
C ASN A 191 -3.60 -5.47 12.08
N GLY A 192 -3.41 -4.15 12.24
CA GLY A 192 -2.17 -3.47 11.83
C GLY A 192 -0.90 -4.11 12.43
N CYS A 193 -0.94 -4.39 13.74
CA CYS A 193 0.15 -5.07 14.44
C CYS A 193 0.31 -6.52 13.98
N ARG A 194 -0.79 -7.28 13.95
CA ARG A 194 -0.79 -8.71 13.61
C ARG A 194 -0.25 -8.97 12.20
N VAL A 195 -0.62 -8.12 11.25
CA VAL A 195 -0.17 -8.18 9.86
C VAL A 195 1.34 -7.92 9.77
N ALA A 196 1.85 -6.88 10.44
CA ALA A 196 3.27 -6.57 10.43
C ALA A 196 4.13 -7.72 11.00
N GLU A 197 3.68 -8.33 12.11
CA GLU A 197 4.38 -9.48 12.69
C GLU A 197 4.32 -10.73 11.81
N SER A 198 3.15 -10.98 11.20
CA SER A 198 2.98 -12.08 10.24
C SER A 198 3.93 -11.92 9.04
N LEU A 199 4.06 -10.73 8.47
CA LEU A 199 5.00 -10.45 7.39
C LEU A 199 6.44 -10.78 7.77
N LEU A 200 6.91 -10.34 8.94
CA LEU A 200 8.28 -10.59 9.41
C LEU A 200 8.55 -12.07 9.72
N LYS A 201 7.52 -12.89 9.97
CA LYS A 201 7.61 -14.35 10.12
C LYS A 201 7.57 -15.09 8.78
N LEU A 202 6.96 -14.50 7.75
CA LEU A 202 6.71 -15.12 6.44
C LEU A 202 7.78 -14.86 5.39
N VAL A 203 8.76 -13.99 5.67
CA VAL A 203 9.88 -13.70 4.77
C VAL A 203 11.14 -14.51 5.13
N PRO A 204 11.87 -15.04 4.14
CA PRO A 204 13.08 -15.84 4.37
C PRO A 204 14.26 -15.01 4.89
N ASN A 205 14.44 -13.78 4.39
CA ASN A 205 15.50 -12.87 4.82
C ASN A 205 14.91 -11.48 5.10
N ARG A 206 14.92 -11.09 6.38
CA ARG A 206 14.37 -9.80 6.83
C ARG A 206 15.14 -8.61 6.29
N LYS A 207 16.48 -8.65 6.26
CA LYS A 207 17.31 -7.55 5.77
C LYS A 207 17.06 -7.28 4.29
N SER A 208 17.02 -8.35 3.48
CA SER A 208 16.72 -8.22 2.05
C SER A 208 15.31 -7.71 1.79
N PHE A 209 14.33 -8.19 2.57
CA PHE A 209 12.95 -7.71 2.52
C PHE A 209 12.87 -6.20 2.81
N CYS A 210 13.46 -5.73 3.92
CA CYS A 210 13.39 -4.33 4.33
C CYS A 210 14.04 -3.40 3.29
N MET A 211 15.24 -3.74 2.79
CA MET A 211 15.92 -2.92 1.77
C MET A 211 15.12 -2.85 0.46
N THR A 212 14.61 -4.00 0.00
CA THR A 212 13.75 -4.06 -1.20
C THR A 212 12.49 -3.21 -1.02
N LEU A 213 11.83 -3.32 0.15
CA LEU A 213 10.62 -2.56 0.44
C LEU A 213 10.89 -1.05 0.52
N ARG A 214 12.03 -0.61 1.07
CA ARG A 214 12.44 0.81 1.04
C ARG A 214 12.53 1.33 -0.40
N ALA A 215 13.21 0.59 -1.28
CA ALA A 215 13.34 0.94 -2.69
C ALA A 215 11.99 0.99 -3.43
N ILE A 216 11.13 -0.02 -3.22
CA ILE A 216 9.79 -0.07 -3.84
C ILE A 216 8.90 1.07 -3.34
N LYS A 217 8.97 1.44 -2.05
CA LYS A 217 8.22 2.59 -1.50
C LYS A 217 8.69 3.90 -2.11
N LEU A 218 10.00 4.11 -2.24
CA LEU A 218 10.58 5.30 -2.88
C LEU A 218 10.11 5.41 -4.34
N TRP A 219 10.28 4.32 -5.10
CA TRP A 219 9.82 4.22 -6.48
C TRP A 219 8.32 4.54 -6.60
N ALA A 220 7.47 3.88 -5.78
CA ALA A 220 6.02 4.05 -5.86
C ALA A 220 5.57 5.49 -5.56
N LYS A 221 6.24 6.17 -4.63
CA LYS A 221 5.99 7.59 -4.34
C LYS A 221 6.38 8.48 -5.53
N ASN A 222 7.58 8.28 -6.08
CA ASN A 222 8.12 9.10 -7.18
C ASN A 222 7.41 8.87 -8.52
N HIS A 223 6.76 7.71 -8.68
CA HIS A 223 5.94 7.36 -9.85
C HIS A 223 4.44 7.66 -9.66
N GLY A 224 4.02 8.20 -8.50
CA GLY A 224 2.63 8.60 -8.27
C GLY A 224 1.66 7.43 -8.08
N VAL A 225 2.14 6.27 -7.62
CA VAL A 225 1.33 5.05 -7.40
C VAL A 225 1.29 4.62 -5.92
N TYR A 226 1.45 5.58 -5.01
CA TYR A 226 1.43 5.37 -3.56
C TYR A 226 0.32 6.21 -2.90
N SER A 227 -0.89 5.65 -2.75
CA SER A 227 -1.99 6.19 -1.93
C SER A 227 -3.20 5.25 -1.94
N ASN A 228 -3.47 4.56 -0.83
CA ASN A 228 -4.66 3.71 -0.71
C ASN A 228 -5.97 4.50 -0.76
N ALA A 229 -5.99 5.71 -0.20
CA ALA A 229 -7.17 6.58 -0.19
C ALA A 229 -7.61 6.96 -1.62
N MET A 230 -6.65 7.14 -2.52
CA MET A 230 -6.90 7.54 -3.92
C MET A 230 -6.94 6.35 -4.89
N GLY A 231 -7.01 5.11 -4.40
CA GLY A 231 -7.17 3.91 -5.22
C GLY A 231 -5.86 3.29 -5.75
N PHE A 232 -4.70 3.75 -5.27
CA PHE A 232 -3.41 3.12 -5.50
C PHE A 232 -3.02 2.21 -4.32
N PHE A 233 -1.79 1.70 -4.31
CA PHE A 233 -1.31 0.83 -3.24
C PHE A 233 -0.79 1.65 -2.06
N GLY A 234 -1.20 1.26 -0.84
CA GLY A 234 -0.62 1.75 0.41
C GLY A 234 0.63 0.96 0.83
N GLY A 235 1.27 1.39 1.92
CA GLY A 235 2.51 0.79 2.42
C GLY A 235 2.41 -0.70 2.70
N ILE A 236 1.29 -1.15 3.27
CA ILE A 236 1.09 -2.58 3.60
C ILE A 236 0.92 -3.44 2.35
N THR A 237 0.24 -2.93 1.33
CA THR A 237 0.07 -3.61 0.05
C THR A 237 1.42 -3.85 -0.61
N TRP A 238 2.27 -2.81 -0.67
CA TRP A 238 3.64 -2.95 -1.18
C TRP A 238 4.46 -3.94 -0.35
N ALA A 239 4.32 -3.94 0.97
CA ALA A 239 4.99 -4.91 1.85
C ALA A 239 4.58 -6.36 1.54
N ILE A 240 3.29 -6.61 1.29
CA ILE A 240 2.81 -7.95 0.92
C ILE A 240 3.39 -8.40 -0.43
N LEU A 241 3.42 -7.51 -1.44
CA LEU A 241 4.00 -7.82 -2.75
C LEU A 241 5.50 -8.15 -2.65
N VAL A 242 6.25 -7.35 -1.89
CA VAL A 242 7.68 -7.59 -1.66
C VAL A 242 7.89 -8.89 -0.88
N ALA A 243 7.08 -9.15 0.16
CA ALA A 243 7.14 -10.39 0.92
C ALA A 243 6.89 -11.60 0.02
N ARG A 244 5.87 -11.56 -0.84
CA ARG A 244 5.57 -12.64 -1.79
C ARG A 244 6.73 -12.88 -2.75
N THR A 245 7.37 -11.82 -3.22
CA THR A 245 8.56 -11.94 -4.08
C THR A 245 9.73 -12.58 -3.34
N CYS A 246 9.95 -12.22 -2.08
CA CYS A 246 10.95 -12.87 -1.24
C CYS A 246 10.66 -14.37 -1.05
N GLN A 247 9.39 -14.78 -0.93
CA GLN A 247 9.02 -16.20 -0.87
C GLN A 247 9.35 -16.95 -2.16
N LEU A 248 9.14 -16.31 -3.32
CA LEU A 248 9.41 -16.90 -4.63
C LEU A 248 10.91 -16.96 -4.97
N TYR A 249 11.72 -16.08 -4.37
CA TYR A 249 13.16 -15.96 -4.60
C TYR A 249 13.93 -15.85 -3.26
N PRO A 250 13.96 -16.91 -2.43
CA PRO A 250 14.37 -16.83 -1.03
C PRO A 250 15.83 -16.44 -0.80
N ASN A 251 16.70 -16.70 -1.78
CA ASN A 251 18.14 -16.45 -1.70
C ASN A 251 18.58 -15.23 -2.50
N ALA A 252 17.67 -14.52 -3.18
CA ALA A 252 18.03 -13.41 -4.05
C ALA A 252 18.46 -12.16 -3.25
N ALA A 253 19.40 -11.40 -3.80
CA ALA A 253 19.80 -10.11 -3.26
C ALA A 253 18.75 -9.01 -3.58
N PRO A 254 18.70 -7.91 -2.79
CA PRO A 254 17.76 -6.80 -2.99
C PRO A 254 17.72 -6.25 -4.42
N SER A 255 18.86 -6.08 -5.08
CA SER A 255 18.94 -5.61 -6.47
C SER A 255 18.08 -6.48 -7.41
N ARG A 256 18.20 -7.80 -7.27
CA ARG A 256 17.43 -8.77 -8.04
C ARG A 256 15.98 -8.84 -7.59
N LEU A 257 15.71 -8.78 -6.28
CA LEU A 257 14.35 -8.79 -5.73
C LEU A 257 13.50 -7.63 -6.27
N ILE A 258 14.05 -6.42 -6.40
CA ILE A 258 13.34 -5.27 -6.99
C ILE A 258 12.89 -5.58 -8.41
N GLN A 259 13.81 -6.06 -9.27
CA GLN A 259 13.47 -6.47 -10.63
C GLN A 259 12.40 -7.57 -10.63
N LYS A 260 12.48 -8.54 -9.71
CA LYS A 260 11.50 -9.63 -9.61
C LYS A 260 10.13 -9.16 -9.12
N VAL A 261 10.04 -8.15 -8.25
CA VAL A 261 8.74 -7.54 -7.88
C VAL A 261 8.04 -7.03 -9.14
N PHE A 262 8.73 -6.25 -9.97
CA PHE A 262 8.15 -5.72 -11.20
C PHE A 262 7.81 -6.82 -12.21
N PHE A 263 8.69 -7.80 -12.40
CA PHE A 263 8.44 -8.94 -13.29
C PHE A 263 7.19 -9.74 -12.88
N VAL A 264 7.10 -10.12 -11.61
CA VAL A 264 6.00 -10.97 -11.11
C VAL A 264 4.67 -10.22 -11.22
N PHE A 265 4.59 -8.97 -10.77
CA PHE A 265 3.29 -8.27 -10.68
C PHE A 265 2.86 -7.52 -11.94
N SER A 266 3.78 -7.21 -12.86
CA SER A 266 3.41 -6.74 -14.21
C SER A 266 2.82 -7.86 -15.09
N THR A 267 3.19 -9.12 -14.83
CA THR A 267 2.70 -10.30 -15.57
C THR A 267 1.63 -11.10 -14.83
N TRP A 268 1.32 -10.72 -13.58
CA TRP A 268 0.32 -11.37 -12.75
C TRP A 268 -1.07 -11.36 -13.38
N LYS A 269 -1.77 -12.49 -13.31
CA LYS A 269 -3.09 -12.68 -13.92
C LYS A 269 -4.20 -12.19 -12.97
N TRP A 270 -4.34 -10.87 -12.86
CA TRP A 270 -5.44 -10.24 -12.11
C TRP A 270 -6.81 -10.67 -12.68
N PRO A 271 -7.83 -10.91 -11.84
CA PRO A 271 -7.91 -10.62 -10.40
C PRO A 271 -7.49 -11.79 -9.48
N SER A 272 -6.63 -12.71 -9.93
CA SER A 272 -6.13 -13.78 -9.03
C SER A 272 -5.48 -13.18 -7.77
N PRO A 273 -5.82 -13.65 -6.56
CA PRO A 273 -5.36 -12.99 -5.33
C PRO A 273 -3.88 -13.27 -5.03
N VAL A 274 -3.19 -12.26 -4.49
CA VAL A 274 -1.86 -12.45 -3.90
C VAL A 274 -2.01 -12.86 -2.44
N ILE A 275 -1.49 -14.05 -2.11
CA ILE A 275 -1.60 -14.69 -0.80
C ILE A 275 -0.20 -15.11 -0.31
N LEU A 276 0.09 -14.87 0.97
CA LEU A 276 1.39 -15.18 1.59
C LEU A 276 1.44 -16.46 2.42
N LYS A 277 0.30 -17.03 2.79
CA LYS A 277 0.21 -18.29 3.56
C LYS A 277 -1.13 -18.96 3.28
N HIS A 278 -1.22 -20.26 3.50
CA HIS A 278 -2.51 -20.92 3.51
C HIS A 278 -3.31 -20.42 4.71
N PHE A 279 -4.58 -20.11 4.49
CA PHE A 279 -5.49 -19.68 5.55
C PHE A 279 -6.08 -20.93 6.19
N ASN A 280 -5.97 -21.01 7.51
CA ASN A 280 -6.61 -22.06 8.28
C ASN A 280 -8.03 -21.60 8.59
N GLU A 281 -8.98 -22.54 8.64
CA GLU A 281 -10.32 -22.23 9.10
C GLU A 281 -10.27 -21.82 10.58
N SER A 282 -10.64 -20.57 10.87
CA SER A 282 -10.64 -20.06 12.23
C SER A 282 -11.83 -20.63 13.00
N LYS A 283 -11.61 -20.97 14.27
CA LYS A 283 -12.68 -21.42 15.18
C LYS A 283 -13.61 -20.26 15.59
N ILE A 284 -13.27 -19.02 15.25
CA ILE A 284 -14.02 -17.81 15.63
C ILE A 284 -15.01 -17.46 14.51
N SER A 285 -16.11 -18.23 14.44
CA SER A 285 -17.11 -18.09 13.38
C SER A 285 -17.79 -16.71 13.32
N THR A 286 -17.84 -16.00 14.44
CA THR A 286 -18.41 -14.65 14.55
C THR A 286 -17.67 -13.61 13.70
N LEU A 287 -16.42 -13.87 13.32
CA LEU A 287 -15.60 -12.95 12.51
C LEU A 287 -15.52 -13.34 11.03
N ASN A 288 -16.22 -14.40 10.62
CA ASN A 288 -16.19 -14.88 9.23
C ASN A 288 -16.73 -13.87 8.22
N ASN A 289 -17.62 -12.97 8.65
CA ASN A 289 -18.12 -11.86 7.82
C ASN A 289 -17.04 -10.81 7.49
N LEU A 290 -15.96 -10.72 8.29
CA LEU A 290 -14.85 -9.79 8.05
C LEU A 290 -13.78 -10.38 7.14
N VAL A 291 -13.81 -11.70 6.89
CA VAL A 291 -12.84 -12.42 6.06
C VAL A 291 -13.16 -12.19 4.59
N TRP A 292 -12.16 -11.77 3.82
CA TRP A 292 -12.26 -11.67 2.37
C TRP A 292 -12.49 -13.05 1.76
N ASN A 293 -13.63 -13.22 1.10
CA ASN A 293 -13.99 -14.48 0.47
C ASN A 293 -14.93 -14.25 -0.72
N PRO A 294 -14.43 -14.23 -1.97
CA PRO A 294 -15.25 -13.97 -3.14
C PRO A 294 -16.29 -15.07 -3.43
N ARG A 295 -16.17 -16.25 -2.81
CA ARG A 295 -17.18 -17.32 -2.95
C ARG A 295 -18.43 -16.99 -2.14
N VAL A 296 -18.24 -16.41 -0.96
CA VAL A 296 -19.31 -16.09 0.00
C VAL A 296 -19.82 -14.67 -0.16
N ASN A 297 -18.91 -13.68 -0.19
CA ASN A 297 -19.27 -12.27 -0.29
C ASN A 297 -19.30 -11.82 -1.77
N TYR A 298 -20.45 -11.32 -2.20
CA TYR A 298 -20.64 -10.84 -3.58
C TYR A 298 -19.77 -9.64 -3.92
N ALA A 299 -19.58 -8.70 -2.99
CA ALA A 299 -18.78 -7.49 -3.22
C ALA A 299 -17.31 -7.83 -3.54
N ASP A 300 -16.78 -8.86 -2.88
CA ASP A 300 -15.39 -9.31 -3.05
C ASP A 300 -15.07 -9.82 -4.46
N ARG A 301 -16.10 -10.24 -5.22
CA ARG A 301 -15.97 -10.73 -6.60
C ARG A 301 -15.57 -9.63 -7.59
N PHE A 302 -15.81 -8.37 -7.24
CA PHE A 302 -15.53 -7.22 -8.10
C PHE A 302 -14.18 -6.56 -7.81
N HIS A 303 -13.39 -7.10 -6.87
CA HIS A 303 -12.07 -6.57 -6.57
C HIS A 303 -11.09 -6.81 -7.73
N MET A 304 -10.46 -5.73 -8.18
CA MET A 304 -9.64 -5.72 -9.40
C MET A 304 -8.23 -6.31 -9.21
N MET A 305 -7.59 -6.02 -8.07
CA MET A 305 -6.23 -6.51 -7.75
C MET A 305 -6.13 -7.07 -6.32
N PRO A 306 -6.81 -8.17 -5.97
CA PRO A 306 -6.90 -8.62 -4.59
C PRO A 306 -5.53 -8.97 -4.00
N ILE A 307 -5.14 -8.28 -2.92
CA ILE A 307 -3.88 -8.52 -2.19
C ILE A 307 -4.26 -8.72 -0.73
N ILE A 308 -4.08 -9.94 -0.23
CA ILE A 308 -4.74 -10.38 1.00
C ILE A 308 -3.77 -10.31 2.18
N THR A 309 -4.21 -9.68 3.27
CA THR A 309 -3.44 -9.61 4.50
C THR A 309 -3.26 -11.01 5.12
N PRO A 310 -2.08 -11.35 5.64
CA PRO A 310 -1.78 -12.70 6.14
C PRO A 310 -2.18 -12.94 7.60
N ALA A 311 -2.97 -12.07 8.23
CA ALA A 311 -3.44 -12.24 9.61
C ALA A 311 -4.97 -12.26 9.60
N PHE A 312 -5.55 -13.18 10.37
CA PHE A 312 -7.00 -13.31 10.49
C PHE A 312 -7.59 -12.12 11.28
N PRO A 313 -8.81 -11.66 10.95
CA PRO A 313 -9.55 -11.96 9.73
C PRO A 313 -8.83 -11.37 8.50
N GLU A 314 -8.60 -12.21 7.49
CA GLU A 314 -7.89 -11.81 6.28
C GLU A 314 -8.70 -10.80 5.47
N GLN A 315 -8.08 -9.71 5.04
CA GLN A 315 -8.77 -8.64 4.32
C GLN A 315 -8.05 -8.29 3.02
N ASN A 316 -8.81 -7.76 2.05
CA ASN A 316 -8.23 -7.21 0.84
C ASN A 316 -7.68 -5.79 1.08
N SER A 317 -6.35 -5.64 0.96
CA SER A 317 -5.66 -4.36 1.16
C SER A 317 -5.76 -3.38 -0.03
N THR A 318 -6.51 -3.75 -1.08
CA THR A 318 -6.65 -2.99 -2.34
C THR A 318 -8.09 -2.85 -2.82
N HIS A 319 -9.05 -2.86 -1.89
CA HIS A 319 -10.47 -2.70 -2.22
C HIS A 319 -10.81 -1.39 -2.95
N ASN A 320 -9.95 -0.36 -2.86
CA ASN A 320 -10.13 0.92 -3.54
C ASN A 320 -9.62 0.96 -4.99
N VAL A 321 -8.95 -0.09 -5.47
CA VAL A 321 -8.39 -0.11 -6.84
C VAL A 321 -9.51 -0.15 -7.88
N SER A 322 -9.43 0.79 -8.81
CA SER A 322 -10.34 0.96 -9.96
C SER A 322 -9.74 0.41 -11.25
N LYS A 323 -10.48 0.49 -12.36
CA LYS A 323 -9.98 0.06 -13.68
C LYS A 323 -8.78 0.93 -14.13
N SER A 324 -8.87 2.24 -13.94
CA SER A 324 -7.81 3.18 -14.34
C SER A 324 -6.56 2.99 -13.49
N THR A 325 -6.72 2.92 -12.16
CA THR A 325 -5.58 2.76 -11.24
C THR A 325 -4.89 1.41 -11.43
N LEU A 326 -5.63 0.32 -11.67
CA LEU A 326 -5.04 -0.97 -12.08
C LEU A 326 -4.18 -0.79 -13.34
N HIS A 327 -4.72 -0.16 -14.39
CA HIS A 327 -3.99 0.03 -15.64
C HIS A 327 -2.71 0.84 -15.43
N ILE A 328 -2.78 1.94 -14.67
CA ILE A 328 -1.63 2.79 -14.35
C ILE A 328 -0.56 2.01 -13.58
N ILE A 329 -0.96 1.28 -12.53
CA ILE A 329 -0.03 0.46 -11.73
C ILE A 329 0.69 -0.56 -12.63
N GLN A 330 -0.04 -1.24 -13.52
CA GLN A 330 0.55 -2.23 -14.42
C GLN A 330 1.55 -1.60 -15.40
N GLU A 331 1.21 -0.47 -16.02
CA GLU A 331 2.11 0.22 -16.96
C GLU A 331 3.35 0.77 -16.25
N GLU A 332 3.20 1.34 -15.05
CA GLU A 332 4.35 1.77 -14.24
C GLU A 332 5.27 0.61 -13.87
N MET A 333 4.72 -0.55 -13.46
CA MET A 333 5.52 -1.73 -13.17
C MET A 333 6.25 -2.27 -14.41
N LYS A 334 5.63 -2.27 -15.59
CA LYS A 334 6.28 -2.67 -16.85
C LYS A 334 7.44 -1.73 -17.21
N SER A 335 7.22 -0.43 -17.09
CA SER A 335 8.25 0.59 -17.31
C SER A 335 9.42 0.40 -16.34
N ALA A 336 9.13 0.19 -15.06
CA ALA A 336 10.13 -0.05 -14.02
C ALA A 336 10.92 -1.34 -14.25
N LEU A 337 10.29 -2.40 -14.78
CA LEU A 337 10.98 -3.64 -15.17
C LEU A 337 12.03 -3.38 -16.25
N ILE A 338 11.68 -2.61 -17.30
CA ILE A 338 12.61 -2.24 -18.37
C ILE A 338 13.82 -1.48 -17.82
N ILE A 339 13.58 -0.53 -16.91
CA ILE A 339 14.68 0.22 -16.26
C ILE A 339 15.54 -0.72 -15.42
N CYS A 340 14.94 -1.64 -14.66
CA CYS A 340 15.68 -2.63 -13.89
C CYS A 340 16.54 -3.53 -14.77
N ASP A 341 16.03 -3.97 -15.93
CA ASP A 341 16.79 -4.76 -16.89
C ASP A 341 17.99 -3.97 -17.44
N GLN A 342 17.80 -2.67 -17.73
CA GLN A 342 18.89 -1.78 -18.13
C GLN A 342 19.94 -1.60 -17.03
N ILE A 343 19.53 -1.49 -15.77
CA ILE A 343 20.45 -1.42 -14.62
C ILE A 343 21.29 -2.70 -14.52
N HIS A 344 20.66 -3.87 -14.63
CA HIS A 344 21.37 -5.15 -14.58
C HIS A 344 22.30 -5.36 -15.80
N ALA A 345 21.97 -4.74 -16.94
CA ALA A 345 22.83 -4.72 -18.13
C ALA A 345 23.95 -3.67 -18.08
N GLY A 346 23.99 -2.80 -17.04
CA GLY A 346 24.98 -1.73 -16.92
C GLY A 346 24.69 -0.47 -17.75
N ASN A 347 23.48 -0.34 -18.30
CA ASN A 347 23.07 0.77 -19.18
C ASN A 347 22.27 1.86 -18.45
N ALA A 348 21.93 1.67 -17.18
CA ALA A 348 21.19 2.62 -16.35
C ALA A 348 21.62 2.50 -14.88
N THR A 349 21.17 3.45 -14.05
CA THR A 349 21.46 3.51 -12.61
C THR A 349 20.17 3.49 -11.79
N TRP A 350 20.28 3.24 -10.48
CA TRP A 350 19.14 3.31 -9.55
C TRP A 350 18.48 4.69 -9.52
N ASN A 351 19.22 5.77 -9.80
CA ASN A 351 18.65 7.10 -9.92
C ASN A 351 17.64 7.20 -11.06
N ASN A 352 17.83 6.46 -12.16
CA ASN A 352 16.85 6.41 -13.26
C ASN A 352 15.55 5.70 -12.84
N LEU A 353 15.63 4.72 -11.92
CA LEU A 353 14.45 4.06 -11.37
C LEU A 353 13.73 4.95 -10.36
N PHE A 354 14.47 5.75 -9.57
CA PHE A 354 13.89 6.59 -8.53
C PHE A 354 13.56 8.01 -8.98
N GLU A 355 13.77 8.37 -10.23
CA GLU A 355 13.47 9.71 -10.73
C GLU A 355 11.97 10.02 -10.67
N GLU A 356 11.58 11.18 -10.09
CA GLU A 356 10.18 11.63 -10.06
C GLU A 356 9.66 11.76 -11.49
N VAL A 357 8.51 11.17 -11.80
CA VAL A 357 7.93 11.28 -13.14
C VAL A 357 7.04 12.50 -13.22
N ASN A 358 7.22 13.34 -14.25
CA ASN A 358 6.42 14.53 -14.44
C ASN A 358 4.99 14.16 -14.86
N PHE A 359 4.06 14.24 -13.91
CA PHE A 359 2.64 13.95 -14.12
C PHE A 359 2.00 14.84 -15.19
N PHE A 360 2.30 16.13 -15.20
CA PHE A 360 1.69 17.13 -16.10
C PHE A 360 2.09 16.93 -17.57
N SER A 361 3.24 16.30 -17.83
CA SER A 361 3.72 15.92 -19.16
C SER A 361 2.99 14.73 -19.76
N ARG A 362 2.22 13.96 -18.97
CA ARG A 362 1.51 12.73 -19.42
C ARG A 362 0.19 13.01 -20.12
N TYR A 363 -0.60 13.96 -19.62
CA TYR A 363 -1.98 14.20 -20.07
C TYR A 363 -2.18 15.56 -20.70
N ARG A 364 -3.00 15.64 -21.77
CA ARG A 364 -3.36 16.93 -22.40
C ARG A 364 -4.51 17.65 -21.68
N HIS A 365 -5.31 16.88 -20.94
CA HIS A 365 -6.54 17.31 -20.31
C HIS A 365 -6.49 16.95 -18.82
N PHE A 366 -6.99 17.84 -17.99
CA PHE A 366 -7.00 17.69 -16.54
C PHE A 366 -8.33 18.14 -15.94
N VAL A 367 -8.61 17.66 -14.73
CA VAL A 367 -9.54 18.28 -13.80
C VAL A 367 -8.73 18.76 -12.60
N ALA A 368 -8.74 20.06 -12.33
CA ALA A 368 -8.15 20.64 -11.14
C ALA A 368 -9.20 20.64 -10.02
N LEU A 369 -8.83 20.13 -8.85
CA LEU A 369 -9.69 20.02 -7.68
C LEU A 369 -9.12 20.91 -6.58
N SER A 370 -9.79 21.99 -6.21
CA SER A 370 -9.32 22.93 -5.20
C SER A 370 -10.19 22.92 -3.95
N MET A 371 -9.53 23.06 -2.80
CA MET A 371 -10.17 23.20 -1.49
C MET A 371 -9.51 24.34 -0.71
N ASN A 372 -10.34 25.17 -0.07
CA ASN A 372 -9.89 26.38 0.62
C ASN A 372 -9.45 26.13 2.09
N GLU A 373 -9.93 25.06 2.74
CA GLU A 373 -9.65 24.78 4.15
C GLU A 373 -8.72 23.57 4.33
N GLU A 374 -7.64 23.71 5.09
CA GLU A 374 -6.68 22.62 5.35
C GLU A 374 -7.18 21.59 6.37
N SER A 375 -8.11 21.97 7.26
CA SER A 375 -8.59 21.13 8.38
C SER A 375 -9.36 19.87 7.97
N ASN A 376 -9.79 19.77 6.70
CA ASN A 376 -10.63 18.67 6.20
C ASN A 376 -10.01 17.89 5.02
N GLU A 377 -8.70 18.03 4.82
CA GLU A 377 -7.98 17.42 3.70
C GLU A 377 -8.13 15.88 3.65
N GLY A 378 -7.96 15.19 4.78
CA GLY A 378 -8.05 13.73 4.83
C GLY A 378 -9.43 13.20 4.43
N PHE A 379 -10.50 13.92 4.79
CA PHE A 379 -11.85 13.59 4.32
C PHE A 379 -11.94 13.72 2.80
N PHE A 380 -11.49 14.86 2.26
CA PHE A 380 -11.54 15.12 0.83
C PHE A 380 -10.72 14.11 0.00
N GLU A 381 -9.46 13.85 0.39
CA GLU A 381 -8.58 12.89 -0.28
C GLU A 381 -9.20 11.49 -0.38
N SER A 382 -9.92 11.05 0.65
CA SER A 382 -10.63 9.77 0.66
C SER A 382 -11.82 9.68 -0.32
N ARG A 383 -12.25 10.83 -0.87
CA ARG A 383 -13.41 10.95 -1.77
C ARG A 383 -13.01 11.27 -3.21
N ILE A 384 -11.79 11.77 -3.46
CA ILE A 384 -11.29 12.00 -4.83
C ILE A 384 -11.38 10.72 -5.69
N ARG A 385 -11.18 9.53 -5.10
CA ARG A 385 -11.38 8.25 -5.82
C ARG A 385 -12.78 8.07 -6.40
N GLN A 386 -13.82 8.67 -5.82
CA GLN A 386 -15.19 8.60 -6.36
C GLN A 386 -15.27 9.35 -7.69
N LEU A 387 -14.54 10.47 -7.84
CA LEU A 387 -14.45 11.18 -9.11
C LEU A 387 -13.78 10.33 -10.19
N VAL A 388 -12.72 9.59 -9.86
CA VAL A 388 -12.09 8.64 -10.79
C VAL A 388 -13.13 7.62 -11.29
N GLN A 389 -13.93 7.06 -10.39
CA GLN A 389 -14.98 6.10 -10.73
C GLN A 389 -16.12 6.70 -11.57
N ILE A 390 -16.47 7.98 -11.34
CA ILE A 390 -17.44 8.71 -12.16
C ILE A 390 -16.87 8.90 -13.57
N MET A 391 -15.62 9.33 -13.68
CA MET A 391 -14.96 9.55 -14.98
C MET A 391 -14.81 8.25 -15.76
N GLU A 392 -14.52 7.12 -15.10
CA GLU A 392 -14.48 5.79 -15.74
C GLU A 392 -15.81 5.33 -16.37
N ARG A 393 -16.94 5.92 -15.96
CA ARG A 393 -18.26 5.61 -16.53
C ARG A 393 -18.60 6.49 -17.72
N ASN A 394 -17.89 7.61 -17.90
CA ASN A 394 -18.08 8.48 -19.04
C ASN A 394 -17.50 7.81 -20.31
N CYS A 395 -18.33 7.69 -21.35
CA CYS A 395 -17.96 6.96 -22.57
C CYS A 395 -16.83 7.62 -23.38
N GLN A 396 -16.55 8.91 -23.15
CA GLN A 396 -15.49 9.67 -23.82
C GLN A 396 -14.14 9.60 -23.09
N VAL A 397 -14.13 9.16 -21.81
CA VAL A 397 -12.92 9.05 -20.99
C VAL A 397 -12.39 7.62 -21.07
N LYS A 398 -11.18 7.47 -21.61
CA LYS A 398 -10.47 6.19 -21.68
C LYS A 398 -9.75 5.86 -20.37
N LEU A 399 -9.16 6.86 -19.72
CA LEU A 399 -8.39 6.71 -18.49
C LEU A 399 -8.50 7.97 -17.63
N ALA A 400 -8.68 7.79 -16.32
CA ALA A 400 -8.62 8.86 -15.34
C ALA A 400 -7.51 8.57 -14.31
N HIS A 401 -6.48 9.41 -14.27
CA HIS A 401 -5.31 9.24 -13.41
C HIS A 401 -5.22 10.37 -12.39
N ILE A 402 -5.53 10.07 -11.12
CA ILE A 402 -5.35 11.03 -10.04
C ILE A 402 -3.88 11.13 -9.63
N ASN A 403 -3.33 12.34 -9.53
CA ASN A 403 -2.03 12.53 -8.89
C ASN A 403 -2.19 12.49 -7.36
N PRO A 404 -1.55 11.56 -6.64
CA PRO A 404 -1.63 11.50 -5.19
C PRO A 404 -1.04 12.71 -4.47
N LYS A 405 -0.21 13.51 -5.16
CA LYS A 405 0.46 14.66 -4.59
C LYS A 405 -0.47 15.87 -4.54
N LYS A 406 -0.55 16.49 -3.36
CA LYS A 406 -1.15 17.80 -3.14
C LYS A 406 -0.20 18.91 -3.60
N PHE A 407 -0.75 19.94 -4.24
CA PHE A 407 -0.02 21.14 -4.64
C PHE A 407 -0.63 22.38 -3.98
N LYS A 408 0.15 23.46 -3.93
CA LYS A 408 -0.35 24.80 -3.60
C LYS A 408 -0.62 25.56 -4.88
N SER A 409 -1.84 26.08 -5.02
CA SER A 409 -2.23 26.87 -6.17
C SER A 409 -1.56 28.26 -6.13
N VAL A 410 -1.62 28.98 -7.25
CA VAL A 410 -1.18 30.40 -7.31
C VAL A 410 -1.96 31.28 -6.32
N GLN A 411 -3.17 30.88 -5.93
CA GLN A 411 -4.02 31.54 -4.93
C GLN A 411 -3.85 30.96 -3.52
N ASN A 412 -2.79 30.18 -3.28
CA ASN A 412 -2.48 29.53 -2.01
C ASN A 412 -3.54 28.52 -1.49
N ALA A 413 -4.41 28.03 -2.37
CA ALA A 413 -5.36 26.97 -2.04
C ALA A 413 -4.72 25.58 -2.25
N SER A 414 -5.18 24.58 -1.50
CA SER A 414 -4.77 23.18 -1.72
C SER A 414 -5.44 22.65 -2.99
N VAL A 415 -4.64 22.13 -3.94
CA VAL A 415 -5.13 21.66 -5.24
C VAL A 415 -4.57 20.27 -5.59
N TRP A 416 -5.44 19.43 -6.17
CA TRP A 416 -5.10 18.12 -6.74
C TRP A 416 -5.45 18.09 -8.22
N PHE A 417 -4.81 17.21 -8.97
CA PHE A 417 -5.01 17.11 -10.42
C PHE A 417 -5.34 15.69 -10.85
N LEU A 418 -6.46 15.56 -11.57
CA LEU A 418 -6.85 14.36 -12.28
C LEU A 418 -6.48 14.50 -13.75
N GLY A 419 -5.55 13.70 -14.25
CA GLY A 419 -5.18 13.66 -15.66
C GLY A 419 -6.11 12.74 -16.44
N LEU A 420 -6.52 13.18 -17.63
CA LEU A 420 -7.47 12.45 -18.47
C LEU A 420 -6.84 12.04 -19.80
N GLU A 421 -7.06 10.78 -20.17
CA GLU A 421 -6.91 10.30 -21.55
C GLU A 421 -8.31 10.09 -22.14
N LEU A 422 -8.58 10.75 -23.26
CA LEU A 422 -9.85 10.65 -23.97
C LEU A 422 -9.74 9.62 -25.10
N ILE A 423 -10.89 9.09 -25.53
CA ILE A 423 -10.95 8.27 -26.75
C ILE A 423 -10.66 9.14 -27.99
N GLU A 424 -10.14 8.54 -29.07
CA GLU A 424 -9.65 9.27 -30.26
C GLU A 424 -10.73 10.13 -30.95
N ASN A 425 -12.01 9.77 -30.81
CA ASN A 425 -13.14 10.46 -31.44
C ASN A 425 -13.88 11.44 -30.51
N ALA A 426 -13.37 11.71 -29.31
CA ALA A 426 -14.02 12.63 -28.39
C ALA A 426 -13.97 14.07 -28.93
N LYS A 427 -15.12 14.60 -29.37
CA LYS A 427 -15.30 16.02 -29.73
C LYS A 427 -16.11 16.69 -28.63
N ASN A 428 -15.70 17.90 -28.24
CA ASN A 428 -16.35 18.76 -27.24
C ASN A 428 -16.64 18.01 -25.93
N LEU A 429 -15.59 17.72 -25.16
CA LEU A 429 -15.73 17.10 -23.84
C LEU A 429 -16.41 18.07 -22.87
N ASP A 430 -17.63 17.74 -22.47
CA ASP A 430 -18.34 18.38 -21.36
C ASP A 430 -18.36 17.42 -20.16
N LEU A 431 -17.66 17.79 -19.09
CA LEU A 431 -17.62 17.04 -17.83
C LEU A 431 -18.44 17.71 -16.72
N THR A 432 -19.23 18.73 -17.06
CA THR A 432 -19.92 19.55 -16.07
C THR A 432 -20.86 18.70 -15.22
N ALA A 433 -21.61 17.78 -15.84
CA ALA A 433 -22.55 16.92 -15.13
C ALA A 433 -21.85 15.98 -14.13
N GLU A 434 -20.74 15.35 -14.53
CA GLU A 434 -19.93 14.47 -13.69
C GLU A 434 -19.31 15.23 -12.51
N ILE A 435 -18.76 16.41 -12.79
CA ILE A 435 -18.11 17.26 -11.79
C ILE A 435 -19.13 17.77 -10.77
N GLU A 436 -20.25 18.32 -11.23
CA GLU A 436 -21.31 18.82 -10.34
C GLU A 436 -21.99 17.69 -9.56
N GLY A 437 -22.14 16.52 -10.17
CA GLY A 437 -22.61 15.31 -9.49
C GLY A 437 -21.66 14.88 -8.36
N PHE A 438 -20.35 14.93 -8.61
CA PHE A 438 -19.34 14.67 -7.59
C PHE A 438 -19.41 15.68 -6.44
N LYS A 439 -19.44 16.99 -6.74
CA LYS A 439 -19.53 18.07 -5.73
C LYS A 439 -20.73 17.85 -4.81
N LYS A 440 -21.93 17.68 -5.38
CA LYS A 440 -23.16 17.42 -4.63
C LYS A 440 -23.08 16.17 -3.75
N ASN A 441 -22.42 15.12 -4.21
CA ASN A 441 -22.25 13.89 -3.44
C ASN A 441 -21.28 14.05 -2.28
N VAL A 442 -20.21 14.83 -2.44
CA VAL A 442 -19.26 15.14 -1.37
C VAL A 442 -19.92 16.02 -0.32
N GLU A 443 -20.62 17.09 -0.74
CA GLU A 443 -21.36 17.99 0.16
C GLU A 443 -22.40 17.24 0.99
N LYS A 444 -23.17 16.31 0.38
CA LYS A 444 -24.12 15.46 1.11
C LYS A 444 -23.46 14.55 2.15
N GLN A 445 -22.22 14.11 1.90
CA GLN A 445 -21.46 13.26 2.81
C GLN A 445 -20.78 14.08 3.93
N ALA A 446 -20.52 15.35 3.68
CA ALA A 446 -19.81 16.26 4.58
C ALA A 446 -20.69 16.79 5.75
N LYS A 447 -21.76 16.09 6.17
CA LYS A 447 -22.72 16.58 7.20
C LYS A 447 -21.99 17.15 8.43
N GLY A 448 -22.03 18.48 8.60
CA GLY A 448 -21.38 19.19 9.72
C GLY A 448 -19.95 19.69 9.45
N ILE A 449 -19.43 19.53 8.24
CA ILE A 449 -18.13 20.01 7.80
C ILE A 449 -18.33 21.10 6.73
N GLN A 450 -17.78 22.29 6.96
CA GLN A 450 -17.79 23.36 5.97
C GLN A 450 -16.69 23.09 4.95
N ILE A 451 -17.05 22.65 3.74
CA ILE A 451 -16.09 22.40 2.66
C ILE A 451 -16.54 23.20 1.44
N THR A 452 -15.71 24.16 1.02
CA THR A 452 -15.82 24.76 -0.32
C THR A 452 -14.95 23.97 -1.28
N LEU A 453 -15.59 23.10 -2.07
CA LEU A 453 -14.95 22.30 -3.10
C LEU A 453 -15.20 22.94 -4.46
N ASP A 454 -14.13 23.21 -5.20
CA ASP A 454 -14.24 23.48 -6.62
C ASP A 454 -13.49 22.45 -7.45
N ALA A 455 -14.01 22.21 -8.64
CA ALA A 455 -13.51 21.23 -9.57
C ALA A 455 -13.73 21.78 -10.98
N THR A 456 -12.65 21.92 -11.75
CA THR A 456 -12.69 22.60 -13.04
C THR A 456 -11.90 21.83 -14.08
N PHE A 457 -12.43 21.75 -15.30
CA PHE A 457 -11.69 21.23 -16.43
C PHE A 457 -10.59 22.21 -16.87
N VAL A 458 -9.37 21.70 -17.08
CA VAL A 458 -8.20 22.52 -17.44
C VAL A 458 -7.41 21.84 -18.56
N LYS A 459 -7.08 22.59 -19.61
CA LYS A 459 -6.14 22.15 -20.65
C LYS A 459 -4.71 22.29 -20.15
N ARG A 460 -3.80 21.44 -20.64
CA ARG A 460 -2.36 21.53 -20.27
C ARG A 460 -1.77 22.94 -20.42
N SER A 461 -2.15 23.64 -21.49
CA SER A 461 -1.70 25.02 -21.78
C SER A 461 -2.06 26.03 -20.68
N ASP A 462 -3.14 25.77 -19.95
CA ASP A 462 -3.66 26.68 -18.92
C ASP A 462 -3.19 26.32 -17.51
N LEU A 463 -2.48 25.21 -17.32
CA LEU A 463 -1.99 24.79 -16.00
C LEU A 463 -1.03 25.81 -15.35
N ILE A 464 -0.35 26.63 -16.16
CA ILE A 464 0.51 27.71 -15.65
C ILE A 464 -0.25 28.77 -14.83
N LYS A 465 -1.57 28.86 -15.02
CA LYS A 465 -2.46 29.73 -14.23
C LYS A 465 -2.83 29.12 -12.89
N TRP A 466 -2.63 27.81 -12.71
CA TRP A 466 -3.08 27.06 -11.54
C TRP A 466 -1.98 26.78 -10.53
N ILE A 467 -0.79 26.41 -10.99
CA ILE A 467 0.35 26.05 -10.13
C ILE A 467 1.66 26.66 -10.63
N PRO A 468 2.67 26.83 -9.74
CA PRO A 468 3.98 27.37 -10.10
C PRO A 468 4.68 26.58 -11.22
N VAL A 469 5.44 27.30 -12.05
CA VAL A 469 6.21 26.70 -13.17
C VAL A 469 7.24 25.69 -12.67
N THR A 470 7.76 25.87 -11.46
CA THR A 470 8.68 24.95 -10.80
C THR A 470 8.06 23.56 -10.63
N ASP A 471 6.80 23.49 -10.19
CA ASP A 471 6.07 22.23 -10.04
C ASP A 471 5.69 21.62 -11.40
N LEU A 472 5.34 22.46 -12.38
CA LEU A 472 5.00 21.99 -13.74
C LEU A 472 6.18 21.35 -14.46
N LYS A 473 7.41 21.81 -14.20
CA LYS A 473 8.64 21.30 -14.82
C LYS A 473 9.35 20.23 -13.99
N LYS A 474 8.83 19.90 -12.80
CA LYS A 474 9.49 18.97 -11.88
C LYS A 474 9.48 17.53 -12.42
N GLY A 475 10.61 16.84 -12.32
CA GLY A 475 10.75 15.43 -12.69
C GLY A 475 10.89 15.17 -14.19
N ARG A 476 11.07 13.89 -14.54
CA ARG A 476 11.30 13.42 -15.90
C ARG A 476 10.06 13.54 -16.77
N PHE A 477 10.20 14.19 -17.92
CA PHE A 477 9.13 14.31 -18.90
C PHE A 477 8.86 12.96 -19.59
N VAL A 478 7.57 12.62 -19.69
CA VAL A 478 7.12 11.41 -20.37
C VAL A 478 6.98 11.70 -21.86
N ASN A 479 7.92 11.19 -22.66
CA ASN A 479 7.80 11.20 -24.11
C ASN A 479 6.73 10.19 -24.52
N LYS A 480 5.53 10.65 -24.87
CA LYS A 480 4.58 9.82 -25.61
C LYS A 480 5.23 9.53 -26.96
N SER A 481 5.74 8.32 -27.16
CA SER A 481 6.06 7.83 -28.50
C SER A 481 4.78 7.92 -29.34
N THR A 482 4.69 8.93 -30.19
CA THR A 482 3.66 9.04 -31.20
C THR A 482 3.85 7.90 -32.19
N GLY A 483 3.11 6.81 -31.98
CA GLY A 483 2.97 5.72 -32.92
C GLY A 483 4.20 4.81 -33.04
N THR A 484 3.94 3.50 -33.01
CA THR A 484 4.68 2.57 -33.84
C THR A 484 4.75 3.14 -35.26
N LYS A 485 5.88 3.75 -35.63
CA LYS A 485 6.29 3.81 -37.04
C LYS A 485 6.41 2.36 -37.48
N LYS A 486 5.38 1.86 -38.18
CA LYS A 486 5.52 0.68 -39.03
C LYS A 486 6.76 0.94 -39.88
N ARG A 487 7.80 0.12 -39.73
CA ARG A 487 8.86 0.05 -40.73
C ARG A 487 8.18 -0.23 -42.08
N PRO A 488 8.49 0.52 -43.15
CA PRO A 488 8.06 0.11 -44.48
C PRO A 488 8.83 -1.18 -44.79
N VAL A 489 8.10 -2.27 -45.03
CA VAL A 489 8.68 -3.47 -45.64
C VAL A 489 8.82 -3.13 -47.12
N SER A 490 10.03 -2.71 -47.52
CA SER A 490 10.38 -2.52 -48.93
C SER A 490 10.71 -3.88 -49.55
N SER A 491 9.92 -4.23 -50.56
CA SER A 491 10.29 -4.93 -51.80
C SER A 491 11.25 -6.12 -51.73
N SER A 492 10.69 -7.29 -52.04
CA SER A 492 11.35 -8.52 -52.49
C SER A 492 12.29 -8.30 -53.70
N PRO A 493 13.40 -9.05 -53.79
CA PRO A 493 14.05 -9.41 -55.04
C PRO A 493 13.75 -10.87 -55.44
N PRO A 494 14.03 -11.27 -56.71
CA PRO A 494 13.34 -12.34 -57.40
C PRO A 494 13.91 -13.76 -57.15
N LEU A 495 13.05 -14.72 -57.47
CA LEU A 495 13.26 -16.17 -57.49
C LEU A 495 14.51 -16.58 -58.29
N SER A 496 15.32 -17.47 -57.71
CA SER A 496 16.07 -18.47 -58.46
C SER A 496 16.08 -19.80 -57.72
N GLU A 497 16.05 -20.83 -58.56
CA GLU A 497 15.72 -22.24 -58.40
C GLU A 497 16.60 -23.12 -57.48
N VAL A 498 15.94 -24.17 -56.94
CA VAL A 498 16.42 -25.57 -56.77
C VAL A 498 17.22 -25.95 -55.51
N SER A 499 16.54 -26.55 -54.52
CA SER A 499 16.63 -28.01 -54.23
C SER A 499 15.98 -28.39 -52.89
N GLN A 500 15.15 -29.43 -52.94
CA GLN A 500 14.40 -30.04 -51.85
C GLN A 500 15.29 -30.89 -50.93
N VAL A 501 15.10 -30.84 -49.60
CA VAL A 501 15.00 -32.03 -48.73
C VAL A 501 14.07 -31.71 -47.56
N ALA A 502 13.07 -32.58 -47.36
CA ALA A 502 12.01 -32.47 -46.37
C ALA A 502 12.40 -33.01 -44.99
N ALA A 503 11.87 -32.41 -43.92
CA ALA A 503 11.63 -33.09 -42.64
C ALA A 503 10.41 -32.48 -41.91
N LYS A 504 9.52 -33.37 -41.48
CA LYS A 504 8.13 -33.16 -41.07
C LYS A 504 7.97 -32.56 -39.67
N LYS A 505 6.96 -31.69 -39.50
CA LYS A 505 6.31 -31.37 -38.22
C LYS A 505 5.25 -32.44 -37.89
N PRO A 506 5.08 -32.86 -36.62
CA PRO A 506 3.88 -33.57 -36.20
C PRO A 506 2.81 -32.58 -35.71
N CYS A 507 1.63 -32.68 -36.33
CA CYS A 507 0.36 -32.16 -35.83
C CYS A 507 -0.33 -33.31 -35.09
N ILE A 508 -0.87 -33.08 -33.89
CA ILE A 508 -1.73 -34.05 -33.20
C ILE A 508 -3.10 -33.41 -32.98
N ASP A 509 -4.07 -34.11 -33.55
CA ASP A 509 -5.49 -33.83 -33.61
C ASP A 509 -6.19 -34.18 -32.28
N ILE A 510 -7.15 -33.36 -31.87
CA ILE A 510 -7.93 -33.56 -30.63
C ILE A 510 -9.32 -34.04 -31.06
N ASN A 511 -9.59 -35.34 -30.91
CA ASN A 511 -10.96 -35.85 -30.69
C ASN A 511 -11.00 -37.32 -30.21
N ALA A 512 -11.49 -37.47 -28.96
CA ALA A 512 -12.19 -38.61 -28.34
C ALA A 512 -11.43 -39.92 -27.95
N PRO A 513 -11.95 -40.75 -27.00
CA PRO A 513 -12.82 -40.50 -25.85
C PRO A 513 -12.29 -41.07 -24.50
N LEU A 514 -12.94 -40.66 -23.40
CA LEU A 514 -12.71 -41.08 -22.00
C LEU A 514 -12.76 -42.60 -21.77
N ILE A 515 -11.76 -43.12 -21.04
CA ILE A 515 -11.80 -44.44 -20.41
C ILE A 515 -11.86 -44.28 -18.88
N LYS A 516 -12.93 -44.84 -18.29
CA LYS A 516 -13.14 -45.02 -16.85
C LYS A 516 -12.04 -45.88 -16.25
N MET A 517 -11.43 -45.45 -15.15
CA MET A 517 -10.67 -46.35 -14.26
C MET A 517 -11.48 -46.69 -13.01
N LYS A 518 -11.55 -48.00 -12.76
CA LYS A 518 -12.20 -48.68 -11.64
C LYS A 518 -11.46 -48.40 -10.32
N SER A 519 -12.25 -48.30 -9.25
CA SER A 519 -11.83 -48.49 -7.87
C SER A 519 -11.34 -49.91 -7.63
N ASN A 520 -10.30 -50.09 -6.82
CA ASN A 520 -10.05 -51.31 -6.07
C ASN A 520 -9.41 -50.96 -4.72
N ASN A 521 -10.12 -51.39 -3.66
CA ASN A 521 -9.75 -51.70 -2.27
C ASN A 521 -8.92 -50.72 -1.46
#